data_AF-A0A9R1RC91-F1
#
_entry.id   AF-A0A9R1RC91-F1
#
_cell.length_a   1.000
_cell.length_b   1.000
_cell.length_c   1.000
_cell.angle_alpha   90.00
_cell.angle_beta   90.00
_cell.angle_gamma   90.00
#
_symmetry.space_group_name_H-M   'P 1'
#
loop_
_entity.id
_entity.type
_entity.pdbx_description
1 polymer ?
#
loop_
_entity_poly.entity_id
_entity_poly.type
_entity_poly.pdbx_seq_one_letter_code
_entity_poly.pdbx_strand_id
1 'polypeptide(L)'
;MESSEDRRFFSLYKAQKKTKTEGSEDPRFHFFDGRGQERADGGAGSRVTKEYQDWDSLTGKFAGSANVPFLLLQLPQIILNYRNLVDGNKTALYAVPWLGMLTGLLGNLALVSYFAKKRETEAVIVQTLGVISTYVVILQLAMAESMPFPQFVATSAVVGAGLVLNLLNYIGWLPETLWLLWEDFTTVGGLTVLPQVMWSTFVPVIPSSILPGIICGSLAVAAVAMARMGKLSEGGTKFVGSLSGWTATLLFMWMPVAQMWTNYLNPSNIEGLSAFSMLLSMIGNALMIPRSVFIRDLMWFTGSIWACALQGWGNLACMYWFHLRERHRGLRQQLPHGHSEGADLREVTSIISKQFKAADRSGVGSRNQGSTPAIIFW
;
A
#
# COMPACT_ATOMS: atom_id res chain seq x y z
N MET A 1 13.69 -32.75 8.35
CA MET A 1 13.97 -32.88 9.79
C MET A 1 14.26 -31.49 10.31
N GLU A 2 13.36 -30.91 11.09
CA GLU A 2 13.53 -29.59 11.71
C GLU A 2 14.48 -29.71 12.91
N SER A 3 15.48 -28.84 13.03
CA SER A 3 16.46 -28.93 14.12
C SER A 3 15.80 -28.68 15.48
N SER A 4 16.43 -29.10 16.58
CA SER A 4 15.91 -28.85 17.94
C SER A 4 15.87 -27.35 18.27
N GLU A 5 16.77 -26.56 17.69
CA GLU A 5 16.82 -25.11 17.83
C GLU A 5 15.68 -24.44 17.07
N ASP A 6 15.39 -24.86 15.83
CA ASP A 6 14.25 -24.37 15.05
C ASP A 6 12.93 -24.57 15.80
N ARG A 7 12.73 -25.76 16.40
CA ARG A 7 11.53 -26.05 17.18
C ARG A 7 11.39 -25.16 18.42
N ARG A 8 12.50 -24.84 19.10
CA ARG A 8 12.53 -23.93 20.26
C ARG A 8 12.27 -22.48 19.84
N PHE A 9 12.86 -22.03 18.73
CA PHE A 9 12.60 -20.72 18.15
C PHE A 9 11.11 -20.54 17.80
N PHE A 10 10.49 -21.57 17.19
CA PHE A 10 9.08 -21.54 16.84
C PHE A 10 8.14 -21.64 18.04
N SER A 11 8.52 -22.32 19.13
CA SER A 11 7.71 -22.33 20.35
C SER A 11 7.70 -20.97 21.03
N LEU A 12 8.87 -20.30 21.10
CA LEU A 12 8.99 -18.94 21.62
C LEU A 12 8.17 -17.94 20.80
N TYR A 13 8.22 -18.04 19.46
CA TYR A 13 7.37 -17.24 18.57
C TYR A 13 5.87 -17.40 18.90
N LYS A 14 5.38 -18.63 19.09
CA LYS A 14 3.96 -18.88 19.42
C LYS A 14 3.57 -18.29 20.78
N ALA A 15 4.46 -18.38 21.77
CA ALA A 15 4.24 -17.84 23.12
C ALA A 15 4.20 -16.30 23.14
N GLN A 16 5.14 -15.65 22.42
CA GLN A 16 5.18 -14.19 22.26
C GLN A 16 3.98 -13.66 21.45
N LYS A 17 3.55 -14.38 20.42
CA LYS A 17 2.35 -14.02 19.66
C LYS A 17 1.11 -14.01 20.56
N LYS A 18 0.96 -15.04 21.40
CA LYS A 18 -0.18 -15.15 22.33
C LYS A 18 -0.22 -14.00 23.33
N THR A 19 0.93 -13.65 23.93
CA THR A 19 1.06 -12.54 24.88
C THR A 19 0.84 -11.16 24.24
N LYS A 20 1.35 -10.91 23.01
CA LYS A 20 1.06 -9.67 22.27
C LYS A 20 -0.44 -9.51 21.97
N THR A 21 -1.17 -10.58 21.69
CA THR A 21 -2.64 -10.51 21.50
C THR A 21 -3.45 -10.41 22.79
N GLU A 22 -2.97 -10.95 23.90
CA GLU A 22 -3.74 -11.06 25.16
C GLU A 22 -3.38 -9.99 26.21
N GLY A 23 -2.42 -9.09 25.95
CA GLY A 23 -2.13 -7.96 26.85
C GLY A 23 -1.63 -8.37 28.25
N SER A 24 -0.95 -9.52 28.37
CA SER A 24 -0.47 -10.08 29.64
C SER A 24 0.98 -9.67 29.94
N GLU A 25 1.26 -9.31 31.19
CA GLU A 25 2.58 -8.95 31.73
C GLU A 25 3.60 -10.11 31.65
N ASP A 26 4.85 -9.72 31.38
CA ASP A 26 6.15 -10.38 31.54
C ASP A 26 6.26 -11.93 31.47
N PRO A 27 6.92 -12.50 30.43
CA PRO A 27 7.10 -13.94 30.35
C PRO A 27 8.29 -14.39 31.22
N ARG A 28 8.07 -14.58 32.52
CA ARG A 28 8.93 -15.48 33.31
C ARG A 28 8.63 -16.92 32.89
N PHE A 29 9.42 -17.43 31.95
CA PHE A 29 9.34 -18.81 31.46
C PHE A 29 9.82 -19.80 32.53
N HIS A 30 8.90 -20.39 33.28
CA HIS A 30 9.18 -21.59 34.08
C HIS A 30 8.91 -22.85 33.24
N PHE A 31 9.96 -23.59 32.90
CA PHE A 31 9.85 -24.90 32.25
C PHE A 31 9.93 -26.01 33.31
N PHE A 32 8.83 -26.72 33.50
CA PHE A 32 8.80 -27.98 34.25
C PHE A 32 8.79 -29.16 33.27
N ASP A 33 9.73 -30.10 33.41
CA ASP A 33 9.60 -31.46 32.83
C ASP A 33 8.44 -32.17 33.53
N GLY A 34 7.83 -33.19 32.90
CA GLY A 34 6.80 -34.09 33.44
C GLY A 34 7.24 -34.91 34.67
N ARG A 35 8.30 -34.48 35.36
CA ARG A 35 8.81 -34.94 36.66
C ARG A 35 9.02 -33.82 37.68
N GLY A 36 8.58 -32.58 37.41
CA GLY A 36 8.53 -31.51 38.41
C GLY A 36 9.89 -30.92 38.83
N GLN A 37 10.93 -31.02 38.01
CA GLN A 37 12.27 -30.52 38.32
C GLN A 37 12.72 -29.45 37.32
N GLU A 38 13.15 -28.28 37.81
CA GLU A 38 13.75 -27.20 37.00
C GLU A 38 15.07 -27.67 36.39
N ARG A 39 15.17 -27.70 35.05
CA ARG A 39 16.46 -27.89 34.37
C ARG A 39 17.17 -26.56 34.21
N ALA A 40 18.39 -26.49 34.73
CA ALA A 40 19.39 -25.48 34.39
C ALA A 40 19.92 -25.69 32.95
N ASP A 41 19.08 -25.51 31.93
CA ASP A 41 19.45 -25.46 30.51
C ASP A 41 19.70 -23.99 30.06
N GLY A 42 20.23 -23.19 30.99
CA GLY A 42 20.21 -21.72 30.93
C GLY A 42 20.91 -21.09 29.73
N GLY A 43 21.97 -21.71 29.19
CA GLY A 43 22.79 -21.12 28.12
C GLY A 43 22.23 -21.25 26.71
N ALA A 44 21.60 -22.37 26.37
CA ALA A 44 21.00 -22.58 25.05
C ALA A 44 19.62 -21.92 24.96
N GLY A 45 18.84 -21.96 26.05
CA GLY A 45 17.57 -21.24 26.14
C GLY A 45 17.73 -19.72 26.11
N SER A 46 18.74 -19.17 26.80
CA SER A 46 19.03 -17.73 26.76
C SER A 46 19.50 -17.29 25.38
N ARG A 47 20.31 -18.11 24.69
CA ARG A 47 20.84 -17.78 23.37
C ARG A 47 19.74 -17.73 22.31
N VAL A 48 18.88 -18.74 22.23
CA VAL A 48 17.75 -18.74 21.28
C VAL A 48 16.76 -17.60 21.58
N THR A 49 16.55 -17.28 22.86
CA THR A 49 15.68 -16.15 23.27
C THR A 49 16.28 -14.81 22.86
N LYS A 50 17.60 -14.63 23.04
CA LYS A 50 18.31 -13.42 22.64
C LYS A 50 18.34 -13.26 21.10
N GLU A 51 18.67 -14.33 20.38
CA GLU A 51 18.65 -14.32 18.90
C GLU A 51 17.24 -13.97 18.38
N TYR A 52 16.17 -14.53 18.97
CA TYR A 52 14.80 -14.16 18.62
C TYR A 52 14.50 -12.68 18.87
N GLN A 53 14.88 -12.14 20.04
CA GLN A 53 14.69 -10.72 20.37
C GLN A 53 15.47 -9.80 19.43
N ASP A 54 16.70 -10.18 19.06
CA ASP A 54 17.54 -9.43 18.13
C ASP A 54 16.88 -9.39 16.74
N TRP A 55 16.33 -10.51 16.25
CA TRP A 55 15.58 -10.55 15.00
C TRP A 55 14.24 -9.80 15.07
N ASP A 56 13.50 -9.88 16.18
CA ASP A 56 12.25 -9.12 16.38
C ASP A 56 12.55 -7.61 16.31
N SER A 57 13.59 -7.16 17.01
CA SER A 57 14.05 -5.77 17.03
C SER A 57 14.55 -5.30 15.66
N LEU A 58 15.41 -6.09 15.01
CA LEU A 58 16.00 -5.73 13.72
C LEU A 58 14.93 -5.62 12.62
N THR A 59 14.05 -6.60 12.54
CA THR A 59 12.95 -6.59 11.54
C THR A 59 11.95 -5.48 11.83
N GLY A 60 11.68 -5.18 13.10
CA GLY A 60 10.91 -4.00 13.51
C GLY A 60 11.55 -2.70 13.00
N LYS A 61 12.85 -2.50 13.25
CA LYS A 61 13.59 -1.32 12.77
C LYS A 61 13.57 -1.17 11.25
N PHE A 62 13.64 -2.26 10.49
CA PHE A 62 13.47 -2.21 9.05
C PHE A 62 12.08 -1.69 8.68
N ALA A 63 11.01 -2.25 9.25
CA ALA A 63 9.65 -1.77 9.01
C ALA A 63 9.48 -0.29 9.41
N GLY A 64 10.01 0.13 10.56
CA GLY A 64 9.95 1.52 11.02
C GLY A 64 10.74 2.48 10.12
N SER A 65 11.86 2.02 9.55
CA SER A 65 12.67 2.79 8.61
C SER A 65 11.94 3.07 7.29
N ALA A 66 10.88 2.31 6.95
CA ALA A 66 10.06 2.57 5.78
C ALA A 66 9.37 3.95 5.82
N ASN A 67 9.24 4.56 6.99
CA ASN A 67 8.76 5.94 7.12
C ASN A 67 9.60 6.94 6.32
N VAL A 68 10.93 6.75 6.26
CA VAL A 68 11.82 7.69 5.56
C VAL A 68 11.50 7.77 4.06
N PRO A 69 11.53 6.66 3.29
CA PRO A 69 11.19 6.72 1.87
C PRO A 69 9.73 7.12 1.64
N PHE A 70 8.77 6.71 2.47
CA PHE A 70 7.37 7.13 2.32
C PHE A 70 7.15 8.62 2.62
N LEU A 71 7.87 9.20 3.58
CA LEU A 71 7.88 10.66 3.79
C LEU A 71 8.43 11.40 2.57
N LEU A 72 9.58 10.96 2.06
CA LEU A 72 10.19 11.57 0.88
C LEU A 72 9.33 11.39 -0.37
N LEU A 73 8.51 10.34 -0.42
CA LEU A 73 7.52 10.11 -1.46
C LEU A 73 6.38 11.14 -1.36
N GLN A 74 5.84 11.39 -0.17
CA GLN A 74 4.63 12.20 -0.03
C GLN A 74 4.90 13.71 0.04
N LEU A 75 6.03 14.13 0.61
CA LEU A 75 6.35 15.55 0.83
C LEU A 75 6.33 16.41 -0.45
N PRO A 76 6.88 15.96 -1.60
CA PRO A 76 6.84 16.74 -2.83
C PRO A 76 5.42 17.12 -3.25
N GLN A 77 4.45 16.19 -3.18
CA GLN A 77 3.06 16.47 -3.53
C GLN A 77 2.45 17.52 -2.58
N ILE A 78 2.66 17.37 -1.28
CA ILE A 78 2.12 18.30 -0.27
C ILE A 78 2.66 19.71 -0.51
N ILE A 79 3.97 19.84 -0.76
CA ILE A 79 4.63 21.14 -0.99
C ILE A 79 4.14 21.76 -2.30
N LEU A 80 4.03 20.97 -3.38
CA LEU A 80 3.57 21.46 -4.69
C LEU A 80 2.11 21.94 -4.62
N ASN A 81 1.24 21.17 -3.98
CA ASN A 81 -0.16 21.57 -3.78
C ASN A 81 -0.28 22.85 -2.95
N TYR A 82 0.52 22.97 -1.89
CA TYR A 82 0.54 24.18 -1.06
C TYR A 82 0.93 25.41 -1.87
N ARG A 83 2.01 25.31 -2.68
CA ARG A 83 2.43 26.41 -3.57
C ARG A 83 1.34 26.80 -4.55
N ASN A 84 0.74 25.82 -5.22
CA ASN A 84 -0.36 26.08 -6.16
C ASN A 84 -1.58 26.73 -5.49
N LEU A 85 -1.89 26.37 -4.23
CA LEU A 85 -2.97 27.01 -3.47
C LEU A 85 -2.66 28.47 -3.14
N VAL A 86 -1.43 28.76 -2.67
CA VAL A 86 -0.98 30.12 -2.32
C VAL A 86 -0.93 31.01 -3.57
N ASP A 87 -0.50 30.46 -4.71
CA ASP A 87 -0.41 31.16 -5.98
C ASP A 87 -1.78 31.28 -6.70
N GLY A 88 -2.85 30.71 -6.13
CA GLY A 88 -4.19 30.71 -6.73
C GLY A 88 -4.37 29.81 -7.95
N ASN A 89 -3.38 28.96 -8.27
CA ASN A 89 -3.39 28.05 -9.41
C ASN A 89 -4.19 26.77 -9.12
N LYS A 90 -5.53 26.90 -9.03
CA LYS A 90 -6.44 25.77 -8.77
C LYS A 90 -6.42 24.71 -9.88
N THR A 91 -6.09 25.09 -11.12
CA THR A 91 -6.07 24.18 -12.27
C THR A 91 -5.13 23.00 -12.07
N ALA A 92 -3.98 23.22 -11.43
CA ALA A 92 -3.05 22.14 -11.10
C ALA A 92 -3.63 21.12 -10.11
N LEU A 93 -4.50 21.55 -9.18
CA LEU A 93 -5.13 20.67 -8.19
C LEU A 93 -6.34 19.90 -8.75
N TYR A 94 -6.97 20.38 -9.83
CA TYR A 94 -8.01 19.63 -10.54
C TYR A 94 -7.46 18.42 -11.29
N ALA A 95 -6.17 18.43 -11.64
CA ALA A 95 -5.50 17.30 -12.28
C ALA A 95 -5.20 16.15 -11.30
N VAL A 96 -5.21 16.41 -9.98
CA VAL A 96 -4.95 15.39 -8.96
C VAL A 96 -6.24 14.60 -8.70
N PRO A 97 -6.29 13.28 -8.93
CA PRO A 97 -7.55 12.54 -8.84
C PRO A 97 -7.90 12.22 -7.39
N TRP A 98 -8.79 13.03 -6.79
CA TRP A 98 -9.15 12.90 -5.38
C TRP A 98 -9.70 11.50 -5.00
N LEU A 99 -10.35 10.78 -5.93
CA LEU A 99 -10.85 9.42 -5.70
C LEU A 99 -9.73 8.40 -5.44
N GLY A 100 -8.60 8.53 -6.14
CA GLY A 100 -7.43 7.70 -5.87
C GLY A 100 -6.82 8.02 -4.51
N MET A 101 -6.78 9.30 -4.13
CA MET A 101 -6.23 9.75 -2.85
C MET A 101 -7.12 9.24 -1.70
N LEU A 102 -8.44 9.28 -1.89
CA LEU A 102 -9.41 8.72 -0.96
C LEU A 102 -9.23 7.21 -0.79
N THR A 103 -9.03 6.48 -1.89
CA THR A 103 -8.81 5.03 -1.86
C THR A 103 -7.54 4.69 -1.07
N GLY A 104 -6.43 5.38 -1.34
CA GLY A 104 -5.18 5.21 -0.59
C GLY A 104 -5.32 5.56 0.89
N LEU A 105 -6.02 6.65 1.20
CA LEU A 105 -6.32 7.07 2.57
C LEU A 105 -7.10 6.00 3.35
N LEU A 106 -8.17 5.45 2.74
CA LEU A 106 -8.99 4.40 3.36
C LEU A 106 -8.20 3.08 3.48
N GLY A 107 -7.37 2.75 2.49
CA GLY A 107 -6.46 1.61 2.56
C GLY A 107 -5.49 1.72 3.74
N ASN A 108 -4.80 2.86 3.88
CA ASN A 108 -3.90 3.11 5.01
C ASN A 108 -4.65 3.05 6.35
N LEU A 109 -5.84 3.64 6.47
CA LEU A 109 -6.64 3.59 7.69
C LEU A 109 -7.09 2.17 8.07
N ALA A 110 -7.46 1.36 7.08
CA ALA A 110 -7.79 -0.03 7.27
C ALA A 110 -6.55 -0.84 7.71
N LEU A 111 -5.37 -0.55 7.14
CA LEU A 111 -4.10 -1.14 7.55
C LEU A 111 -3.66 -0.71 8.96
N VAL A 112 -3.92 0.54 9.38
CA VAL A 112 -3.76 0.96 10.79
C VAL A 112 -4.57 0.03 11.69
N SER A 113 -5.84 -0.22 11.34
CA SER A 113 -6.71 -1.11 12.11
C SER A 113 -6.20 -2.54 12.17
N TYR A 114 -5.70 -3.03 11.05
CA TYR A 114 -5.10 -4.35 10.94
C TYR A 114 -3.87 -4.51 11.84
N PHE A 115 -2.91 -3.58 11.76
CA PHE A 115 -1.67 -3.67 12.54
C PHE A 115 -1.86 -3.31 14.01
N ALA A 116 -2.83 -2.45 14.33
CA ALA A 116 -3.20 -2.12 15.71
C ALA A 116 -3.71 -3.36 16.44
N LYS A 117 -4.59 -4.16 15.81
CA LYS A 117 -5.05 -5.45 16.33
C LYS A 117 -3.90 -6.42 16.62
N LYS A 118 -2.85 -6.39 15.78
CA LYS A 118 -1.68 -7.26 15.89
C LYS A 118 -0.58 -6.73 16.81
N ARG A 119 -0.72 -5.52 17.35
CA ARG A 119 0.29 -4.82 18.15
C ARG A 119 1.63 -4.64 17.42
N GLU A 120 1.59 -4.39 16.11
CA GLU A 120 2.79 -4.14 15.31
C GLU A 120 3.07 -2.63 15.22
N THR A 121 3.76 -2.09 16.22
CA THR A 121 3.99 -0.64 16.42
C THR A 121 4.54 0.07 15.19
N GLU A 122 5.62 -0.46 14.62
CA GLU A 122 6.33 0.16 13.50
C GLU A 122 5.43 0.24 12.27
N ALA A 123 4.62 -0.80 12.02
CA ALA A 123 3.65 -0.80 10.94
C ALA A 123 2.49 0.16 11.20
N VAL A 124 1.98 0.23 12.45
CA VAL A 124 0.96 1.22 12.84
C VAL A 124 1.45 2.64 12.58
N ILE A 125 2.71 2.96 12.91
CA ILE A 125 3.30 4.28 12.68
C ILE A 125 3.37 4.56 11.17
N VAL A 126 3.90 3.63 10.37
CA VAL A 126 4.00 3.78 8.91
C VAL A 126 2.63 4.04 8.27
N GLN A 127 1.62 3.29 8.66
CA GLN A 127 0.27 3.45 8.10
C GLN A 127 -0.40 4.74 8.59
N THR A 128 -0.18 5.11 9.85
CA THR A 128 -0.68 6.39 10.41
C THR A 128 -0.07 7.58 9.69
N LEU A 129 1.24 7.52 9.41
CA LEU A 129 1.90 8.53 8.58
C LEU A 129 1.21 8.65 7.23
N GLY A 130 0.98 7.52 6.55
CA GLY A 130 0.26 7.47 5.28
C GLY A 130 -1.16 8.07 5.37
N VAL A 131 -1.90 7.79 6.45
CA VAL A 131 -3.22 8.40 6.68
C VAL A 131 -3.11 9.92 6.78
N ILE A 132 -2.22 10.42 7.65
CA ILE A 132 -2.08 11.86 7.90
C ILE A 132 -1.62 12.58 6.63
N SER A 133 -0.61 12.05 5.97
CA SER A 133 0.00 12.69 4.81
C SER A 133 -0.94 12.72 3.59
N THR A 134 -1.71 11.66 3.37
CA THR A 134 -2.73 11.62 2.31
C THR A 134 -3.94 12.49 2.68
N TYR A 135 -4.32 12.56 3.95
CA TYR A 135 -5.38 13.46 4.41
C TYR A 135 -5.03 14.94 4.20
N VAL A 136 -3.77 15.33 4.42
CA VAL A 136 -3.29 16.69 4.09
C VAL A 136 -3.49 17.00 2.60
N VAL A 137 -3.19 16.04 1.71
CA VAL A 137 -3.46 16.23 0.27
C VAL A 137 -4.95 16.35 0.00
N ILE A 138 -5.80 15.48 0.58
CA ILE A 138 -7.26 15.58 0.44
C ILE A 138 -7.79 16.94 0.90
N LEU A 139 -7.30 17.46 2.03
CA LEU A 139 -7.63 18.80 2.52
C LEU A 139 -7.26 19.88 1.48
N GLN A 140 -6.06 19.82 0.91
CA GLN A 140 -5.63 20.75 -0.14
C GLN A 140 -6.53 20.68 -1.38
N LEU A 141 -6.94 19.47 -1.79
CA LEU A 141 -7.88 19.28 -2.90
C LEU A 141 -9.27 19.84 -2.60
N ALA A 142 -9.75 19.69 -1.36
CA ALA A 142 -11.02 20.28 -0.93
C ALA A 142 -10.94 21.83 -0.90
N MET A 143 -9.83 22.41 -0.44
CA MET A 143 -9.59 23.87 -0.47
C MET A 143 -9.55 24.42 -1.90
N ALA A 144 -9.09 23.63 -2.87
CA ALA A 144 -9.14 23.97 -4.29
C ALA A 144 -10.51 23.68 -4.95
N GLU A 145 -11.50 23.18 -4.20
CA GLU A 145 -12.82 22.75 -4.70
C GLU A 145 -12.75 21.58 -5.69
N SER A 146 -11.62 20.86 -5.71
CA SER A 146 -11.41 19.66 -6.54
C SER A 146 -12.19 18.46 -5.99
N MET A 147 -12.22 18.33 -4.66
CA MET A 147 -13.06 17.35 -3.96
C MET A 147 -14.37 18.01 -3.51
N PRO A 148 -15.55 17.42 -3.79
CA PRO A 148 -16.81 18.00 -3.34
C PRO A 148 -16.94 17.99 -1.81
N PHE A 149 -17.48 19.08 -1.26
CA PHE A 149 -17.49 19.34 0.19
C PHE A 149 -18.19 18.26 1.05
N PRO A 150 -19.36 17.70 0.69
CA PRO A 150 -20.00 16.66 1.49
C PRO A 150 -19.13 15.41 1.67
N GLN A 151 -18.43 15.01 0.59
CA GLN A 151 -17.52 13.87 0.58
C GLN A 151 -16.31 14.15 1.45
N PHE A 152 -15.78 15.38 1.43
CA PHE A 152 -14.68 15.78 2.30
C PHE A 152 -15.08 15.72 3.78
N VAL A 153 -16.26 16.22 4.16
CA VAL A 153 -16.76 16.16 5.54
C VAL A 153 -16.92 14.71 6.00
N ALA A 154 -17.54 13.85 5.19
CA ALA A 154 -17.69 12.43 5.50
C ALA A 154 -16.32 11.73 5.66
N THR A 155 -15.37 12.02 4.76
CA THR A 155 -14.01 11.49 4.84
C THR A 155 -13.30 11.91 6.12
N SER A 156 -13.42 13.19 6.49
CA SER A 156 -12.83 13.75 7.71
C SER A 156 -13.37 13.08 8.97
N ALA A 157 -14.69 12.84 9.02
CA ALA A 157 -15.33 12.13 10.13
C ALA A 157 -14.82 10.69 10.27
N VAL A 158 -14.73 9.96 9.16
CA VAL A 158 -14.23 8.57 9.14
C VAL A 158 -12.75 8.49 9.55
N VAL A 159 -11.91 9.38 9.04
CA VAL A 159 -10.48 9.43 9.38
C VAL A 159 -10.28 9.80 10.85
N GLY A 160 -10.96 10.84 11.33
CA GLY A 160 -10.88 11.27 12.72
C GLY A 160 -11.33 10.16 13.68
N ALA A 161 -12.50 9.57 13.43
CA ALA A 161 -13.00 8.44 14.21
C ALA A 161 -12.03 7.24 14.15
N GLY A 162 -11.55 6.89 12.95
CA GLY A 162 -10.67 5.76 12.76
C GLY A 162 -9.33 5.93 13.46
N LEU A 163 -8.69 7.10 13.40
CA LEU A 163 -7.43 7.35 14.11
C LEU A 163 -7.63 7.28 15.63
N VAL A 164 -8.70 7.86 16.17
CA VAL A 164 -9.00 7.83 17.60
C VAL A 164 -9.31 6.41 18.08
N LEU A 165 -10.20 5.69 17.40
CA LEU A 165 -10.57 4.32 17.75
C LEU A 165 -9.37 3.37 17.68
N ASN A 166 -8.54 3.51 16.66
CA ASN A 166 -7.32 2.71 16.54
C ASN A 166 -6.30 3.01 17.64
N LEU A 167 -6.09 4.28 17.98
CA LEU A 167 -5.22 4.66 19.08
C LEU A 167 -5.73 4.10 20.42
N LEU A 168 -7.01 4.31 20.72
CA LEU A 168 -7.64 3.81 21.95
C LEU A 168 -7.57 2.28 22.05
N ASN A 169 -7.80 1.57 20.94
CA ASN A 169 -7.63 0.13 20.89
C ASN A 169 -6.16 -0.26 21.09
N TYR A 170 -5.24 0.47 20.46
CA TYR A 170 -3.80 0.22 20.54
C TYR A 170 -3.22 0.40 21.96
N ILE A 171 -3.76 1.32 22.76
CA ILE A 171 -3.37 1.49 24.17
C ILE A 171 -4.21 0.64 25.15
N GLY A 172 -5.17 -0.15 24.65
CA GLY A 172 -6.00 -1.03 25.45
C GLY A 172 -7.15 -0.34 26.20
N TRP A 173 -7.50 0.89 25.82
CA TRP A 173 -8.56 1.68 26.46
C TRP A 173 -9.92 1.53 25.79
N LEU A 174 -9.99 0.89 24.62
CA LEU A 174 -11.24 0.70 23.89
C LEU A 174 -11.96 -0.59 24.34
N PRO A 175 -13.25 -0.52 24.71
CA PRO A 175 -14.04 -1.71 24.98
C PRO A 175 -14.12 -2.64 23.76
N GLU A 176 -14.09 -3.95 23.99
CA GLU A 176 -14.14 -4.97 22.93
C GLU A 176 -15.37 -4.80 22.04
N THR A 177 -16.53 -4.49 22.61
CA THR A 177 -17.76 -4.24 21.84
C THR A 177 -17.61 -3.09 20.84
N LEU A 178 -16.94 -2.00 21.25
CA LEU A 178 -16.76 -0.83 20.38
C LEU A 178 -15.71 -1.11 19.30
N TRP A 179 -14.67 -1.88 19.63
CA TRP A 179 -13.71 -2.37 18.64
C TRP A 179 -14.38 -3.29 17.60
N LEU A 180 -15.23 -4.22 18.05
CA LEU A 180 -15.97 -5.12 17.18
C LEU A 180 -16.90 -4.36 16.22
N LEU A 181 -17.55 -3.29 16.67
CA LEU A 181 -18.35 -2.41 15.81
C LEU A 181 -17.49 -1.70 14.76
N TRP A 182 -16.29 -1.24 15.13
CA TRP A 182 -15.34 -0.67 14.19
C TRP A 182 -14.84 -1.70 13.17
N GLU A 183 -14.58 -2.94 13.59
CA GLU A 183 -14.21 -4.03 12.69
C GLU A 183 -15.33 -4.38 11.71
N ASP A 184 -16.58 -4.39 12.17
CA ASP A 184 -17.75 -4.59 11.31
C ASP A 184 -17.88 -3.47 10.29
N PHE A 185 -17.75 -2.21 10.75
CA PHE A 185 -17.79 -1.04 9.89
C PHE A 185 -16.71 -1.07 8.81
N THR A 186 -15.46 -1.36 9.19
CA THR A 186 -14.34 -1.46 8.24
C THR A 186 -14.47 -2.66 7.30
N THR A 187 -15.06 -3.78 7.76
CA THR A 187 -15.35 -4.94 6.89
C THR A 187 -16.39 -4.59 5.83
N VAL A 188 -17.52 -4.00 6.23
CA VAL A 188 -18.56 -3.56 5.30
C VAL A 188 -18.03 -2.50 4.35
N GLY A 189 -17.31 -1.51 4.89
CA GLY A 189 -16.68 -0.45 4.10
C GLY A 189 -15.71 -0.99 3.06
N GLY A 190 -14.79 -1.87 3.47
CA GLY A 190 -13.81 -2.49 2.57
C GLY A 190 -14.45 -3.31 1.45
N LEU A 191 -15.45 -4.13 1.78
CA LEU A 191 -16.18 -4.95 0.79
C LEU A 191 -17.11 -4.13 -0.11
N THR A 192 -17.51 -2.94 0.31
CA THR A 192 -18.29 -2.00 -0.53
C THR A 192 -17.37 -1.23 -1.48
N VAL A 193 -16.29 -0.67 -0.93
CA VAL A 193 -15.39 0.24 -1.66
C VAL A 193 -14.53 -0.51 -2.65
N LEU A 194 -13.98 -1.69 -2.31
CA LEU A 194 -13.07 -2.41 -3.19
C LEU A 194 -13.69 -2.76 -4.55
N PRO A 195 -14.86 -3.43 -4.63
CA PRO A 195 -15.49 -3.74 -5.91
C PRO A 195 -15.91 -2.47 -6.67
N GLN A 196 -16.31 -1.42 -5.94
CA GLN A 196 -16.68 -0.15 -6.55
C GLN A 196 -15.48 0.54 -7.21
N VAL A 197 -14.33 0.58 -6.53
CA VAL A 197 -13.09 1.15 -7.07
C VAL A 197 -12.58 0.31 -8.24
N MET A 198 -12.62 -1.01 -8.13
CA MET A 198 -12.26 -1.92 -9.24
C MET A 198 -13.10 -1.64 -10.48
N TRP A 199 -14.41 -1.46 -10.33
CA TRP A 199 -15.30 -1.10 -11.44
C TRP A 199 -14.97 0.29 -11.99
N SER A 200 -14.91 1.31 -11.12
CA SER A 200 -14.64 2.69 -11.51
C SER A 200 -13.30 2.87 -12.23
N THR A 201 -12.32 2.00 -11.97
CA THR A 201 -11.03 1.99 -12.67
C THR A 201 -11.16 1.85 -14.18
N PHE A 202 -12.12 1.05 -14.65
CA PHE A 202 -12.30 0.75 -16.07
C PHE A 202 -13.24 1.71 -16.79
N VAL A 203 -13.77 2.74 -16.12
CA VAL A 203 -14.59 3.78 -16.75
C VAL A 203 -13.68 4.68 -17.61
N PRO A 204 -14.05 5.07 -18.84
CA PRO A 204 -15.36 4.87 -19.50
C PRO A 204 -15.47 3.63 -20.40
N VAL A 205 -14.49 2.72 -20.39
CA VAL A 205 -14.55 1.47 -21.20
C VAL A 205 -15.74 0.62 -20.76
N ILE A 206 -16.07 0.64 -19.46
CA ILE A 206 -17.31 0.12 -18.92
C ILE A 206 -18.24 1.25 -18.44
N PRO A 207 -19.57 1.02 -18.40
CA PRO A 207 -20.52 2.04 -17.93
C PRO A 207 -20.25 2.45 -16.48
N SER A 208 -20.36 3.75 -16.20
CA SER A 208 -20.37 4.25 -14.83
C SER A 208 -21.54 3.62 -14.06
N SER A 209 -21.24 2.91 -12.97
CA SER A 209 -22.25 2.25 -12.14
C SER A 209 -21.81 2.22 -10.69
N ILE A 210 -22.78 2.38 -9.79
CA ILE A 210 -22.63 2.21 -8.34
C ILE A 210 -23.10 0.82 -7.86
N LEU A 211 -23.59 -0.01 -8.79
CA LEU A 211 -24.15 -1.33 -8.48
C LEU A 211 -23.13 -2.28 -7.83
N PRO A 212 -21.84 -2.35 -8.26
CA PRO A 212 -20.87 -3.22 -7.61
C PRO A 212 -20.74 -2.93 -6.11
N GLY A 213 -20.65 -1.65 -5.75
CA GLY A 213 -20.63 -1.24 -4.35
C GLY A 213 -21.92 -1.61 -3.61
N ILE A 214 -23.09 -1.31 -4.17
CA ILE A 214 -24.38 -1.62 -3.53
C ILE A 214 -24.55 -3.13 -3.28
N ILE A 215 -24.26 -3.96 -4.29
CA ILE A 215 -24.43 -5.41 -4.19
C ILE A 215 -23.47 -5.97 -3.15
N CYS A 216 -22.17 -5.67 -3.26
CA CYS A 216 -21.18 -6.19 -2.33
C CYS A 216 -21.35 -5.64 -0.92
N GLY A 217 -21.73 -4.38 -0.77
CA GLY A 217 -22.05 -3.77 0.52
C GLY A 217 -23.27 -4.41 1.19
N SER A 218 -24.34 -4.66 0.43
CA SER A 218 -25.54 -5.34 0.95
C SER A 218 -25.21 -6.76 1.43
N LEU A 219 -24.40 -7.50 0.66
CA LEU A 219 -23.93 -8.82 1.04
C LEU A 219 -23.01 -8.78 2.27
N ALA A 220 -22.15 -7.76 2.38
CA ALA A 220 -21.26 -7.59 3.53
C ALA A 220 -22.06 -7.31 4.81
N VAL A 221 -23.07 -6.43 4.75
CA VAL A 221 -23.97 -6.17 5.87
C VAL A 221 -24.69 -7.45 6.29
N ALA A 222 -25.22 -8.22 5.33
CA ALA A 222 -25.86 -9.50 5.62
C ALA A 222 -24.89 -10.50 6.27
N ALA A 223 -23.66 -10.62 5.76
CA ALA A 223 -22.64 -11.53 6.30
C ALA A 223 -22.25 -11.15 7.73
N VAL A 224 -22.02 -9.87 8.00
CA VAL A 224 -21.72 -9.36 9.34
C VAL A 224 -22.90 -9.59 10.29
N ALA A 225 -24.13 -9.28 9.86
CA ALA A 225 -25.32 -9.53 10.67
C ALA A 225 -25.47 -11.01 11.02
N MET A 226 -25.28 -11.92 10.06
CA MET A 226 -25.31 -13.36 10.33
C MET A 226 -24.21 -13.82 11.28
N ALA A 227 -23.01 -13.24 11.20
CA ALA A 227 -21.91 -13.51 12.13
C ALA A 227 -22.30 -13.09 13.56
N ARG A 228 -22.88 -11.90 13.73
CA ARG A 228 -23.30 -11.36 15.03
C ARG A 228 -24.51 -12.09 15.63
N MET A 229 -25.39 -12.62 14.79
CA MET A 229 -26.52 -13.44 15.22
C MET A 229 -26.11 -14.89 15.59
N GLY A 230 -24.84 -15.26 15.48
CA GLY A 230 -24.38 -16.63 15.71
C GLY A 230 -24.92 -17.64 14.69
N LYS A 231 -25.34 -17.19 13.51
CA LYS A 231 -25.86 -18.06 12.44
C LYS A 231 -24.76 -18.67 11.57
N LEU A 232 -23.54 -18.14 11.65
CA LEU A 232 -22.38 -18.67 10.96
C LEU A 232 -21.66 -19.72 11.82
N SER A 233 -21.04 -20.69 11.16
CA SER A 233 -20.09 -21.60 11.83
C SER A 233 -18.90 -20.82 12.39
N GLU A 234 -18.14 -21.43 13.30
CA GLU A 234 -16.90 -20.83 13.83
C GLU A 234 -15.93 -20.44 12.70
N GLY A 235 -15.80 -21.30 11.68
CA GLY A 235 -15.02 -21.03 10.48
C GLY A 235 -15.56 -19.84 9.68
N GLY A 236 -16.89 -19.73 9.51
CA GLY A 236 -17.52 -18.60 8.84
C GLY A 236 -17.33 -17.28 9.58
N THR A 237 -17.42 -17.29 10.90
CA THR A 237 -17.19 -16.11 11.74
C THR A 237 -15.72 -15.66 11.67
N LYS A 238 -14.77 -16.60 11.73
CA LYS A 238 -13.33 -16.31 11.53
C LYS A 238 -13.06 -15.77 10.13
N PHE A 239 -13.73 -16.31 9.11
CA PHE A 239 -13.62 -15.82 7.73
C PHE A 239 -14.08 -14.37 7.62
N VAL A 240 -15.30 -14.04 8.10
CA VAL A 240 -15.83 -12.66 8.11
C VAL A 240 -14.88 -11.72 8.87
N GLY A 241 -14.38 -12.13 10.03
CA GLY A 241 -13.42 -11.34 10.80
C GLY A 241 -12.06 -11.13 10.11
N SER A 242 -11.73 -11.94 9.09
CA SER A 242 -10.51 -11.76 8.27
C SER A 242 -10.70 -10.83 7.08
N LEU A 243 -11.95 -10.54 6.69
CA LEU A 243 -12.26 -9.78 5.48
C LEU A 243 -11.80 -8.32 5.57
N SER A 244 -11.84 -7.68 6.74
CA SER A 244 -11.30 -6.32 6.91
C SER A 244 -9.81 -6.23 6.55
N GLY A 245 -8.98 -7.17 7.05
CA GLY A 245 -7.55 -7.22 6.73
C GLY A 245 -7.27 -7.51 5.26
N TRP A 246 -7.99 -8.48 4.67
CA TRP A 246 -7.84 -8.80 3.25
C TRP A 246 -8.31 -7.66 2.34
N THR A 247 -9.43 -7.02 2.63
CA THR A 247 -9.91 -5.88 1.84
C THR A 247 -8.98 -4.68 1.94
N ALA A 248 -8.41 -4.40 3.12
CA ALA A 248 -7.35 -3.40 3.28
C ALA A 248 -6.15 -3.69 2.36
N THR A 249 -5.71 -4.95 2.34
CA THR A 249 -4.58 -5.41 1.54
C THR A 249 -4.90 -5.30 0.04
N LEU A 250 -6.08 -5.72 -0.38
CA LEU A 250 -6.52 -5.67 -1.78
C LEU A 250 -6.75 -4.24 -2.28
N LEU A 251 -7.27 -3.34 -1.44
CA LEU A 251 -7.39 -1.91 -1.77
C LEU A 251 -6.01 -1.32 -2.05
N PHE A 252 -5.05 -1.59 -1.16
CA PHE A 252 -3.66 -1.18 -1.34
C PHE A 252 -3.04 -1.78 -2.62
N MET A 253 -3.25 -3.08 -2.86
CA MET A 253 -2.77 -3.76 -4.08
C MET A 253 -3.42 -3.23 -5.36
N TRP A 254 -4.64 -2.72 -5.30
CA TRP A 254 -5.34 -2.22 -6.48
C TRP A 254 -4.81 -0.86 -6.96
N MET A 255 -4.23 -0.05 -6.07
CA MET A 255 -3.69 1.28 -6.41
C MET A 255 -2.76 1.26 -7.64
N PRO A 256 -1.69 0.43 -7.71
CA PRO A 256 -0.83 0.40 -8.90
C PRO A 256 -1.54 -0.12 -10.16
N VAL A 257 -2.53 -1.01 -10.02
CA VAL A 257 -3.30 -1.52 -11.18
C VAL A 257 -4.11 -0.38 -11.80
N ALA A 258 -4.81 0.40 -10.97
CA ALA A 258 -5.55 1.57 -11.44
C ALA A 258 -4.62 2.58 -12.12
N GLN A 259 -3.45 2.83 -11.53
CA GLN A 259 -2.46 3.74 -12.10
C GLN A 259 -1.98 3.28 -13.48
N MET A 260 -1.57 2.01 -13.60
CA MET A 260 -1.12 1.44 -14.89
C MET A 260 -2.22 1.51 -15.94
N TRP A 261 -3.47 1.24 -15.57
CA TRP A 261 -4.61 1.33 -16.46
C TRP A 261 -4.86 2.77 -16.95
N THR A 262 -4.85 3.75 -16.04
CA THR A 262 -5.00 5.16 -16.41
C THR A 262 -3.88 5.64 -17.32
N ASN A 263 -2.63 5.22 -17.07
CA ASN A 263 -1.48 5.53 -17.94
C ASN A 263 -1.59 4.86 -19.32
N TYR A 264 -2.16 3.65 -19.37
CA TYR A 264 -2.41 2.95 -20.63
C TYR A 264 -3.41 3.71 -21.51
N LEU A 265 -4.50 4.23 -20.91
CA LEU A 265 -5.51 5.01 -21.62
C LEU A 265 -5.01 6.41 -22.00
N ASN A 266 -4.22 7.05 -21.13
CA ASN A 266 -3.71 8.40 -21.32
C ASN A 266 -2.18 8.42 -21.18
N PRO A 267 -1.42 8.10 -22.25
CA PRO A 267 0.04 8.01 -22.19
C PRO A 267 0.75 9.30 -21.75
N SER A 268 0.13 10.47 -21.96
CA SER A 268 0.64 11.76 -21.48
C SER A 268 0.82 11.81 -19.96
N ASN A 269 0.09 10.98 -19.20
CA ASN A 269 0.21 10.93 -17.74
C ASN A 269 1.57 10.38 -17.28
N ILE A 270 2.28 9.67 -18.16
CA ILE A 270 3.59 9.08 -17.89
C ILE A 270 4.66 10.16 -17.73
N GLU A 271 4.49 11.32 -18.36
CA GLU A 271 5.37 12.48 -18.16
C GLU A 271 5.30 13.01 -16.71
N GLY A 272 4.17 12.78 -16.03
CA GLY A 272 3.98 13.09 -14.61
C GLY A 272 4.49 12.00 -13.66
N LEU A 273 4.98 10.88 -14.17
CA LEU A 273 5.55 9.81 -13.34
C LEU A 273 7.03 10.05 -13.09
N SER A 274 7.45 9.83 -11.84
CA SER A 274 8.85 9.94 -11.44
C SER A 274 9.41 8.58 -11.07
N ALA A 275 10.46 8.16 -11.79
CA ALA A 275 11.19 6.93 -11.49
C ALA A 275 11.79 6.93 -10.07
N PHE A 276 12.17 8.12 -9.58
CA PHE A 276 12.63 8.31 -8.21
C PHE A 276 11.53 8.00 -7.19
N SER A 277 10.30 8.43 -7.47
CA SER A 277 9.13 8.16 -6.63
C SER A 277 8.81 6.67 -6.58
N MET A 278 8.87 5.99 -7.73
CA MET A 278 8.69 4.54 -7.79
C MET A 278 9.77 3.81 -6.99
N LEU A 279 11.03 4.26 -7.07
CA LEU A 279 12.13 3.69 -6.29
C LEU A 279 11.93 3.89 -4.78
N LEU A 280 11.53 5.09 -4.34
CA LEU A 280 11.21 5.34 -2.93
C LEU A 280 10.07 4.43 -2.45
N SER A 281 9.00 4.32 -3.24
CA SER A 281 7.90 3.40 -2.93
C SER A 281 8.38 1.95 -2.82
N MET A 282 9.23 1.49 -3.74
CA MET A 282 9.82 0.15 -3.69
C MET A 282 10.66 -0.05 -2.43
N ILE A 283 11.53 0.90 -2.08
CA ILE A 283 12.39 0.80 -0.91
C ILE A 283 11.53 0.74 0.36
N GLY A 284 10.52 1.62 0.48
CA GLY A 284 9.59 1.62 1.61
C GLY A 284 8.90 0.27 1.79
N ASN A 285 8.32 -0.27 0.71
CA ASN A 285 7.66 -1.57 0.75
C ASN A 285 8.63 -2.74 0.97
N ALA A 286 9.84 -2.68 0.41
CA ALA A 286 10.85 -3.72 0.60
C ALA A 286 11.34 -3.79 2.05
N LEU A 287 11.47 -2.65 2.72
CA LEU A 287 11.82 -2.56 4.14
C LEU A 287 10.75 -3.20 5.06
N MET A 288 9.51 -3.33 4.60
CA MET A 288 8.44 -4.00 5.35
C MET A 288 8.47 -5.54 5.22
N ILE A 289 9.11 -6.08 4.17
CA ILE A 289 9.13 -7.52 3.88
C ILE A 289 9.76 -8.33 5.02
N PRO A 290 10.96 -8.01 5.54
CA PRO A 290 11.60 -8.80 6.59
C PRO A 290 10.71 -8.99 7.82
N ARG A 291 9.98 -7.94 8.21
CA ARG A 291 9.05 -8.00 9.34
C ARG A 291 7.89 -8.93 9.07
N SER A 292 7.23 -8.78 7.92
CA SER A 292 6.09 -9.62 7.53
C SER A 292 6.46 -11.11 7.48
N VAL A 293 7.65 -11.45 7.00
CA VAL A 293 8.19 -12.82 6.97
C VAL A 293 8.45 -13.32 8.39
N PHE A 294 9.13 -12.51 9.21
CA PHE A 294 9.47 -12.86 10.59
C PHE A 294 8.23 -13.16 11.43
N ILE A 295 7.18 -12.33 11.31
CA ILE A 295 5.93 -12.54 12.03
C ILE A 295 4.94 -13.47 11.31
N ARG A 296 5.32 -14.02 10.15
CA ARG A 296 4.52 -14.94 9.32
C ARG A 296 3.15 -14.36 8.96
N ASP A 297 3.14 -13.08 8.60
CA ASP A 297 1.94 -12.37 8.17
C ASP A 297 1.82 -12.41 6.64
N LEU A 298 0.99 -13.34 6.16
CA LEU A 298 0.78 -13.54 4.72
C LEU A 298 0.12 -12.33 4.05
N MET A 299 -0.80 -11.64 4.73
CA MET A 299 -1.50 -10.50 4.13
C MET A 299 -0.52 -9.34 3.95
N TRP A 300 0.23 -9.02 5.01
CA TRP A 300 1.26 -8.00 4.94
C TRP A 300 2.34 -8.33 3.92
N PHE A 301 2.87 -9.57 3.95
CA PHE A 301 3.86 -10.03 2.99
C PHE A 301 3.37 -9.89 1.54
N THR A 302 2.14 -10.32 1.27
CA THR A 302 1.53 -10.23 -0.07
C THR A 302 1.42 -8.78 -0.52
N GLY A 303 0.92 -7.88 0.34
CA GLY A 303 0.81 -6.46 0.04
C GLY A 303 2.16 -5.82 -0.28
N SER A 304 3.18 -6.07 0.56
CA SER A 304 4.52 -5.49 0.38
C SER A 304 5.23 -6.03 -0.87
N ILE A 305 5.15 -7.32 -1.14
CA ILE A 305 5.72 -7.92 -2.37
C ILE A 305 5.00 -7.38 -3.61
N TRP A 306 3.68 -7.29 -3.57
CA TRP A 306 2.89 -6.76 -4.67
C TRP A 306 3.23 -5.31 -4.98
N ALA A 307 3.40 -4.46 -3.96
CA ALA A 307 3.81 -3.08 -4.17
C ALA A 307 5.22 -2.98 -4.78
N CYS A 308 6.18 -3.79 -4.31
CA CYS A 308 7.49 -3.87 -4.97
C CYS A 308 7.39 -4.28 -6.44
N ALA A 309 6.53 -5.25 -6.75
CA ALA A 309 6.36 -5.79 -8.09
C ALA A 309 5.63 -4.82 -9.03
N LEU A 310 4.42 -4.34 -8.69
CA LEU A 310 3.62 -3.52 -9.61
C LEU A 310 3.80 -2.02 -9.40
N GLN A 311 3.75 -1.53 -8.16
CA GLN A 311 3.93 -0.09 -7.89
C GLN A 311 5.34 0.38 -8.24
N GLY A 312 6.32 -0.51 -8.05
CA GLY A 312 7.71 -0.36 -8.46
C GLY A 312 8.00 -0.78 -9.89
N TRP A 313 8.34 -2.06 -10.07
CA TRP A 313 8.83 -2.59 -11.34
C TRP A 313 7.83 -2.50 -12.49
N GLY A 314 6.55 -2.78 -12.24
CA GLY A 314 5.49 -2.73 -13.26
C GLY A 314 5.31 -1.33 -13.83
N ASN A 315 5.24 -0.33 -12.95
CA ASN A 315 5.17 1.07 -13.34
C ASN A 315 6.46 1.56 -14.05
N LEU A 316 7.65 1.17 -13.59
CA LEU A 316 8.90 1.47 -14.30
C LEU A 316 8.94 0.82 -15.70
N ALA A 317 8.47 -0.41 -15.82
CA ALA A 317 8.35 -1.10 -17.10
C ALA A 317 7.37 -0.40 -18.04
N CYS A 318 6.23 0.10 -17.52
CA CYS A 318 5.32 0.96 -18.28
C CYS A 318 6.05 2.20 -18.80
N MET A 319 6.72 2.97 -17.93
CA MET A 319 7.47 4.18 -18.34
C MET A 319 8.47 3.86 -19.46
N TYR A 320 9.25 2.80 -19.30
CA TYR A 320 10.24 2.38 -20.29
C TYR A 320 9.61 1.96 -21.62
N TRP A 321 8.53 1.18 -21.58
CA TRP A 321 7.83 0.72 -22.78
C TRP A 321 7.23 1.88 -23.58
N PHE A 322 6.63 2.86 -22.89
CA PHE A 322 6.08 4.04 -23.55
C PHE A 322 7.15 4.92 -24.16
N HIS A 323 8.27 5.13 -23.45
CA HIS A 323 9.40 5.87 -23.99
C HIS A 323 9.96 5.21 -25.27
N LEU A 324 10.07 3.88 -25.30
CA LEU A 324 10.47 3.13 -26.50
C LEU A 324 9.47 3.32 -27.65
N ARG A 325 8.16 3.29 -27.35
CA ARG A 325 7.10 3.45 -28.35
C ARG A 325 7.12 4.83 -29.00
N GLU A 326 7.30 5.87 -28.20
CA GLU A 326 7.41 7.26 -28.69
C GLU A 326 8.66 7.46 -29.54
N ARG A 327 9.81 6.95 -29.07
CA ARG A 327 11.05 6.96 -29.85
C ARG A 327 10.89 6.25 -31.20
N HIS A 328 10.22 5.10 -31.23
CA HIS A 328 9.92 4.39 -32.48
C HIS A 328 8.97 5.19 -33.39
N ARG A 329 7.97 5.90 -32.83
CA ARG A 329 7.07 6.76 -33.60
C ARG A 329 7.81 7.94 -34.23
N GLY A 330 8.66 8.62 -33.46
CA GLY A 330 9.48 9.73 -33.96
C GLY A 330 10.43 9.28 -35.07
N LEU A 331 11.07 8.12 -34.93
CA LEU A 331 11.92 7.53 -35.98
C LEU A 331 11.12 7.19 -37.25
N ARG A 332 9.87 6.70 -37.13
CA ARG A 332 8.99 6.48 -38.29
C ARG A 332 8.62 7.75 -39.03
N GLN A 333 8.41 8.86 -38.32
CA GLN A 333 8.06 10.14 -38.93
C GLN A 333 9.24 10.81 -39.65
N GLN A 334 10.48 10.44 -39.30
CA GLN A 334 11.70 10.91 -39.95
C GLN A 334 12.08 10.10 -41.21
N LEU A 335 11.37 8.99 -41.49
CA LEU A 335 11.54 8.24 -42.73
C LEU A 335 10.78 8.96 -43.87
N PRO A 336 11.44 9.23 -45.02
CA PRO A 336 10.80 9.93 -46.12
C PRO A 336 9.54 9.18 -46.60
N HIS A 337 8.46 9.92 -46.85
CA HIS A 337 7.20 9.38 -47.33
C HIS A 337 7.40 8.63 -48.65
N GLY A 338 7.44 7.30 -48.57
CA GLY A 338 7.67 6.42 -49.72
C GLY A 338 8.00 4.97 -49.40
N HIS A 339 8.20 4.57 -48.13
CA HIS A 339 8.41 3.16 -47.79
C HIS A 339 7.13 2.52 -47.23
N SER A 340 6.57 1.64 -48.07
CA SER A 340 5.39 0.79 -47.79
C SER A 340 5.66 -0.20 -46.64
N GLU A 341 4.58 -0.72 -46.06
CA GLU A 341 4.41 -1.52 -44.82
C GLU A 341 5.25 -2.81 -44.65
N GLY A 342 6.57 -2.77 -44.87
CA GLY A 342 7.42 -3.96 -44.81
C GLY A 342 8.86 -3.72 -44.34
N ALA A 343 9.13 -2.64 -43.61
CA ALA A 343 10.46 -2.43 -43.02
C ALA A 343 10.71 -3.47 -41.91
N ASP A 344 11.44 -4.53 -42.26
CA ASP A 344 11.82 -5.65 -41.40
C ASP A 344 12.42 -5.12 -40.08
N LEU A 345 12.03 -5.72 -38.96
CA LEU A 345 12.44 -5.35 -37.60
C LEU A 345 13.97 -5.16 -37.49
N ARG A 346 14.74 -5.86 -38.34
CA ARG A 346 16.20 -5.78 -38.45
C ARG A 346 16.73 -4.42 -38.89
N GLU A 347 16.05 -3.73 -39.79
CA GLU A 347 16.51 -2.46 -40.34
C GLU A 347 16.34 -1.32 -39.32
N VAL A 348 15.21 -1.32 -38.61
CA VAL A 348 14.98 -0.45 -37.45
C VAL A 348 16.01 -0.72 -36.35
N THR A 349 16.32 -2.00 -36.07
CA THR A 349 17.31 -2.38 -35.06
C THR A 349 18.73 -1.95 -35.45
N SER A 350 19.08 -1.99 -36.74
CA SER A 350 20.35 -1.51 -37.29
C SER A 350 20.51 0.02 -37.15
N ILE A 351 19.44 0.78 -37.41
CA ILE A 351 19.43 2.24 -37.23
C ILE A 351 19.56 2.60 -35.75
N ILE A 352 18.86 1.88 -34.86
CA ILE A 352 18.96 2.07 -33.40
C ILE A 352 20.40 1.82 -32.90
N SER A 353 21.06 0.76 -33.38
CA SER A 353 22.45 0.43 -33.02
C SER A 353 23.44 1.52 -33.47
N LYS A 354 23.24 2.08 -34.67
CA LYS A 354 24.07 3.19 -35.18
C LYS A 354 23.85 4.49 -34.40
N GLN A 355 22.62 4.80 -34.03
CA GLN A 355 22.28 5.98 -33.22
C GLN A 355 22.80 5.88 -31.79
N PHE A 356 22.76 4.68 -31.18
CA PHE A 356 23.36 4.44 -29.86
C PHE A 356 24.88 4.63 -29.87
N LYS A 357 25.57 4.13 -30.91
CA LYS A 357 27.01 4.36 -31.11
C LYS A 357 27.39 5.81 -31.38
N ALA A 358 26.47 6.61 -31.91
CA ALA A 358 26.69 8.04 -32.16
C ALA A 358 26.45 8.88 -30.89
N ALA A 359 25.41 8.59 -30.11
CA ALA A 359 25.09 9.28 -28.87
C ALA A 359 26.16 9.08 -27.78
N ASP A 360 26.81 7.91 -27.75
CA ASP A 360 27.93 7.61 -26.85
C ASP A 360 29.20 8.43 -27.18
N ARG A 361 29.26 9.03 -28.38
CA ARG A 361 30.39 9.87 -28.83
C ARG A 361 30.14 11.37 -28.68
N SER A 362 28.92 11.82 -28.43
CA SER A 362 28.53 13.24 -28.53
C SER A 362 27.82 13.75 -27.28
N GLY A 363 28.37 13.46 -26.09
CA GLY A 363 27.77 13.79 -24.79
C GLY A 363 27.17 15.21 -24.75
N VAL A 364 25.86 15.31 -24.97
CA VAL A 364 25.11 16.58 -24.92
C VAL A 364 23.70 16.27 -24.42
N GLY A 365 23.47 16.64 -23.16
CA GLY A 365 22.14 16.75 -22.59
C GLY A 365 21.47 18.04 -23.07
N SER A 366 20.22 17.94 -23.51
CA SER A 366 19.36 19.07 -23.82
C SER A 366 18.12 18.98 -22.94
N ARG A 367 18.10 19.78 -21.86
CA ARG A 367 16.92 20.09 -21.04
C ARG A 367 15.99 20.98 -21.86
N ASN A 368 14.76 20.52 -22.10
CA ASN A 368 13.67 21.41 -22.49
C ASN A 368 12.85 21.75 -21.23
N GLN A 369 12.76 23.05 -20.93
CA GLN A 369 11.84 23.63 -19.95
C GLN A 369 10.50 23.88 -20.65
N GLY A 370 9.42 23.31 -20.13
CA GLY A 370 8.06 23.57 -20.60
C GLY A 370 7.06 22.76 -19.80
N SER A 371 6.17 23.45 -19.09
CA SER A 371 5.04 22.93 -18.29
C SER A 371 5.40 21.84 -17.27
N THR A 372 5.55 22.22 -16.01
CA THR A 372 5.70 21.30 -14.87
C THR A 372 4.49 20.35 -14.84
N PRO A 373 4.65 19.05 -15.17
CA PRO A 373 3.56 18.10 -15.01
C PRO A 373 3.25 17.99 -13.52
N ALA A 374 1.96 17.90 -13.17
CA ALA A 374 1.59 17.50 -11.82
C ALA A 374 2.18 16.10 -11.59
N ILE A 375 3.21 16.01 -10.74
CA ILE A 375 3.81 14.72 -10.41
C ILE A 375 2.81 14.00 -9.53
N ILE A 376 2.20 12.93 -10.05
CA ILE A 376 1.19 12.17 -9.29
C ILE A 376 1.94 11.22 -8.35
N PHE A 377 1.98 11.58 -7.08
CA PHE A 377 2.39 10.68 -6.00
C PHE A 377 1.14 10.04 -5.39
N TRP A 378 1.06 8.71 -5.44
CA TRP A 378 0.00 7.91 -4.80
C TRP A 378 0.53 7.21 -3.58
#